data_AF-A0A534QBE3-F1
#
_entry.id   AF-A0A534QBE3-F1
#
_cell.length_a   1.000
_cell.length_b   1.000
_cell.length_c   1.000
_cell.angle_alpha   90.00
_cell.angle_beta   90.00
_cell.angle_gamma   90.00
#
_symmetry.space_group_name_H-M   'P 1'
#
loop_
_entity.id
_entity.type
_entity.pdbx_description
1 polymer ?
#
loop_
_entity_poly.entity_id
_entity_poly.type
_entity_poly.pdbx_seq_one_letter_code
_entity_poly.pdbx_strand_id
1 'polypeptide(L)'
;MTAAKLRRAGLALALAGCATAPPQPVVVSDDDLDTARAIVERLSADSPPANDYQVSEIDVRNREVTLELVAETRGKAWQRTDRAMCRRCADEADWSCERDPASIQTQLPGRSWVSTSGLSTDDAQRAIRFLLKRPASDPALRKIPASRLHALDDLTAISDGRICVRYGPVTSFGHLVLKRRGSGFAVEDVIPPPNWAEGKTIAECGGAFEKLFDIRQALPSCASEPIDDRC
;
A
#
# COMPACT_ATOMS: atom_id res chain seq x y z
N MET A 1 44.29 22.02 2.65
CA MET A 1 42.82 21.90 2.77
C MET A 1 42.20 23.18 2.25
N THR A 2 41.46 23.12 1.14
CA THR A 2 40.26 23.93 0.87
C THR A 2 39.54 23.32 -0.33
N ALA A 3 38.26 22.99 -0.13
CA ALA A 3 37.41 22.28 -1.06
C ALA A 3 36.73 23.25 -2.04
N ALA A 4 36.67 22.87 -3.31
CA ALA A 4 35.81 23.52 -4.31
C ALA A 4 34.64 22.59 -4.66
N LYS A 5 33.45 23.12 -4.49
CA LYS A 5 32.13 22.49 -4.61
C LYS A 5 31.87 21.94 -6.02
N LEU A 6 31.48 20.66 -6.11
CA LEU A 6 30.80 20.13 -7.29
C LEU A 6 29.38 20.72 -7.37
N ARG A 7 29.08 21.41 -8.48
CA ARG A 7 27.73 21.88 -8.82
C ARG A 7 26.91 20.72 -9.41
N ARG A 8 25.72 20.48 -8.85
CA ARG A 8 24.69 19.55 -9.31
C ARG A 8 24.07 20.08 -10.61
N ALA A 9 23.95 19.23 -11.62
CA ALA A 9 23.30 19.54 -12.89
C ALA A 9 21.83 19.10 -12.86
N GLY A 10 20.90 20.02 -13.12
CA GLY A 10 19.50 19.71 -13.43
C GLY A 10 19.37 19.33 -14.91
N LEU A 11 18.57 18.31 -15.20
CA LEU A 11 18.37 17.80 -16.57
C LEU A 11 17.14 18.49 -17.18
N ALA A 12 17.31 19.21 -18.29
CA ALA A 12 16.23 19.82 -19.06
C ALA A 12 16.18 19.20 -20.47
N LEU A 13 15.02 18.72 -20.90
CA LEU A 13 14.76 18.29 -22.28
C LEU A 13 13.81 19.29 -22.95
N ALA A 14 14.15 19.73 -24.17
CA ALA A 14 13.34 20.66 -24.97
C ALA A 14 12.85 19.98 -26.26
N LEU A 15 11.57 20.11 -26.57
CA LEU A 15 10.95 19.78 -27.86
C LEU A 15 10.45 21.09 -28.51
N ALA A 16 10.71 21.26 -29.80
CA ALA A 16 10.40 22.48 -30.55
C ALA A 16 9.14 22.31 -31.42
N GLY A 17 8.20 23.26 -31.33
CA GLY A 17 7.08 23.44 -32.28
C GLY A 17 5.98 24.43 -31.82
N CYS A 18 5.80 25.51 -32.61
CA CYS A 18 4.76 26.57 -32.60
C CYS A 18 4.64 27.54 -31.40
N ALA A 19 4.61 28.85 -31.73
CA ALA A 19 4.75 30.00 -30.84
C ALA A 19 3.51 30.34 -29.98
N THR A 20 3.14 29.41 -29.09
CA THR A 20 2.66 29.79 -27.75
C THR A 20 3.88 29.92 -26.86
N ALA A 21 3.84 30.70 -25.78
CA ALA A 21 4.93 30.68 -24.80
C ALA A 21 5.26 29.20 -24.51
N PRO A 22 6.52 28.75 -24.68
CA PRO A 22 6.85 27.34 -24.55
C PRO A 22 6.27 26.88 -23.21
N PRO A 23 5.58 25.72 -23.16
CA PRO A 23 4.98 25.23 -21.93
C PRO A 23 6.07 25.32 -20.87
N GLN A 24 5.85 26.17 -19.86
CA GLN A 24 6.89 26.39 -18.87
C GLN A 24 7.23 25.03 -18.26
N PRO A 25 8.52 24.68 -18.16
CA PRO A 25 8.89 23.42 -17.57
C PRO A 25 8.26 23.35 -16.19
N VAL A 26 7.47 22.31 -15.94
CA VAL A 26 6.89 22.11 -14.62
C VAL A 26 8.03 21.67 -13.72
N VAL A 27 8.43 22.55 -12.81
CA VAL A 27 9.52 22.30 -11.86
C VAL A 27 8.92 21.84 -10.55
N VAL A 28 9.39 20.70 -10.06
CA VAL A 28 9.13 20.25 -8.68
C VAL A 28 10.28 20.74 -7.82
N SER A 29 9.99 21.61 -6.86
CA SER A 29 10.97 22.16 -5.92
C SER A 29 11.10 21.30 -4.66
N ASP A 30 12.18 21.49 -3.89
CA ASP A 30 12.33 20.84 -2.58
C ASP A 30 11.19 21.26 -1.62
N ASP A 31 10.71 22.51 -1.71
CA ASP A 31 9.57 23.02 -0.93
C ASP A 31 8.25 22.31 -1.29
N ASP A 32 8.07 21.94 -2.56
CA ASP A 32 6.92 21.15 -3.00
C ASP A 32 6.94 19.75 -2.40
N LEU A 33 8.13 19.13 -2.33
CA LEU A 33 8.32 17.82 -1.73
C LEU A 33 8.05 17.85 -0.23
N ASP A 34 8.54 18.86 0.47
CA ASP A 34 8.33 19.01 1.91
C ASP A 34 6.86 19.31 2.24
N THR A 35 6.18 20.07 1.39
CA THR A 35 4.73 20.30 1.52
C THR A 35 3.93 19.01 1.33
N ALA A 36 4.22 18.24 0.29
CA ALA A 36 3.57 16.96 0.02
C ALA A 36 3.79 15.95 1.17
N ARG A 37 5.02 15.85 1.69
CA ARG A 37 5.35 15.03 2.87
C ARG A 37 4.55 15.44 4.10
N ALA A 38 4.50 16.73 4.39
CA ALA A 38 3.77 17.24 5.56
C ALA A 38 2.27 16.93 5.50
N ILE A 39 1.68 16.88 4.30
CA ILE A 39 0.27 16.46 4.12
C ILE A 39 0.12 14.97 4.43
N VAL A 40 0.99 14.11 3.88
CA VAL A 40 0.94 12.66 4.13
C VAL A 40 1.16 12.31 5.61
N GLU A 41 2.06 13.01 6.30
CA GLU A 41 2.28 12.83 7.73
C GLU A 41 1.02 13.18 8.55
N ARG A 42 0.28 14.22 8.18
CA ARG A 42 -1.00 14.55 8.84
C ARG A 42 -2.06 13.48 8.62
N LEU A 43 -2.06 12.83 7.46
CA LEU A 43 -2.90 11.66 7.17
C LEU A 43 -2.46 10.40 7.96
N SER A 44 -1.38 10.47 8.73
CA SER A 44 -0.75 9.32 9.40
C SER A 44 -0.97 9.22 10.91
N ALA A 45 -1.99 9.90 11.45
CA ALA A 45 -2.26 10.04 12.89
C ALA A 45 -2.26 8.73 13.73
N ASP A 46 -2.41 7.56 13.11
CA ASP A 46 -2.48 6.25 13.78
C ASP A 46 -1.25 5.33 13.59
N SER A 47 -0.14 5.82 13.02
CA SER A 47 1.08 5.02 12.80
C SER A 47 2.26 5.53 13.66
N PRO A 48 3.19 4.66 14.11
CA PRO A 48 4.34 5.10 14.91
C PRO A 48 5.11 6.22 14.18
N PRO A 49 5.80 7.10 14.93
CA PRO A 49 6.18 8.43 14.45
C PRO A 49 7.08 8.38 13.22
N ALA A 50 6.75 9.26 12.28
CA ALA A 50 7.57 9.80 11.19
C ALA A 50 8.42 8.76 10.46
N ASN A 51 7.77 8.08 9.53
CA ASN A 51 8.43 7.44 8.43
C ASN A 51 8.89 8.55 7.46
N ASP A 52 10.21 8.72 7.27
CA ASP A 52 10.77 9.69 6.31
C ASP A 52 10.35 9.28 4.89
N TYR A 53 9.23 9.83 4.42
CA TYR A 53 8.74 9.59 3.06
C TYR A 53 9.76 10.08 2.04
N GLN A 54 10.17 9.18 1.15
CA GLN A 54 11.03 9.48 0.02
C GLN A 54 10.21 9.48 -1.26
N VAL A 55 10.59 10.34 -2.21
CA VAL A 55 9.99 10.33 -3.54
C VAL A 55 10.50 9.09 -4.27
N SER A 56 9.60 8.17 -4.64
CA SER A 56 9.92 7.01 -5.47
C SER A 56 9.73 7.29 -6.96
N GLU A 57 8.72 8.09 -7.31
CA GLU A 57 8.36 8.40 -8.69
C GLU A 57 7.87 9.86 -8.81
N ILE A 58 8.24 10.51 -9.91
CA ILE A 58 7.69 11.81 -10.34
C ILE A 58 7.19 11.63 -11.77
N ASP A 59 5.90 11.87 -12.00
CA ASP A 59 5.29 11.87 -13.32
C ASP A 59 4.70 13.24 -13.63
N VAL A 60 4.94 13.75 -14.83
CA VAL A 60 4.45 15.05 -15.29
C VAL A 60 3.73 14.87 -16.62
N ARG A 61 2.41 15.05 -16.63
CA ARG A 61 1.58 14.87 -17.84
C ARG A 61 0.50 15.92 -17.91
N ASN A 62 0.27 16.53 -19.09
CA ASN A 62 -0.86 17.45 -19.32
C ASN A 62 -1.02 18.55 -18.25
N ARG A 63 0.10 19.12 -17.77
CA ARG A 63 0.14 20.11 -16.67
C ARG A 63 -0.24 19.55 -15.29
N GLU A 64 -0.27 18.25 -15.10
CA GLU A 64 -0.43 17.58 -13.81
C GLU A 64 0.93 17.05 -13.34
N VAL A 65 1.26 17.29 -12.08
CA VAL A 65 2.41 16.67 -11.39
C VAL A 65 1.88 15.63 -10.43
N THR A 66 2.41 14.43 -10.54
CA THR A 66 2.13 13.31 -9.66
C THR A 66 3.42 12.87 -8.96
N LEU A 67 3.38 12.74 -7.63
CA LEU A 67 4.46 12.25 -6.79
C LEU A 67 4.02 10.97 -6.09
N GLU A 68 4.78 9.88 -6.28
CA GLU A 68 4.68 8.72 -5.39
C GLU A 68 5.67 8.91 -4.24
N LEU A 69 5.15 8.90 -3.01
CA LEU A 69 5.91 8.97 -1.78
C LEU A 69 5.89 7.60 -1.12
N VAL A 70 7.07 7.07 -0.80
CA VAL A 70 7.25 5.75 -0.17
C VAL A 70 8.06 5.90 1.10
N ALA A 71 7.63 5.23 2.16
CA ALA A 71 8.42 5.09 3.36
C ALA A 71 8.52 3.61 3.76
N GLU A 72 9.72 3.20 4.18
CA GLU A 72 9.99 1.84 4.62
C GLU A 72 10.44 1.81 6.07
N THR A 73 9.76 1.01 6.88
CA THR A 73 10.19 0.67 8.24
C THR A 73 10.57 -0.79 8.30
N ARG A 74 11.68 -1.12 8.96
CA ARG A 74 12.10 -2.52 9.14
C ARG A 74 12.31 -2.82 10.61
N GLY A 75 11.90 -4.01 11.01
CA GLY A 75 12.19 -4.54 12.33
C GLY A 75 12.64 -6.00 12.25
N LYS A 76 12.79 -6.63 13.41
CA LYS A 76 13.17 -8.05 13.44
C LYS A 76 12.06 -8.89 12.83
N ALA A 77 12.36 -9.55 11.70
CA ALA A 77 11.45 -10.44 10.98
C ALA A 77 10.18 -9.75 10.43
N TRP A 78 10.22 -8.44 10.17
CA TRP A 78 9.15 -7.74 9.45
C TRP A 78 9.66 -6.50 8.73
N GLN A 79 8.96 -6.12 7.66
CA GLN A 79 9.15 -4.88 6.90
C GLN A 79 7.77 -4.27 6.63
N ARG A 80 7.64 -2.96 6.77
CA ARG A 80 6.46 -2.19 6.43
C ARG A 80 6.83 -1.21 5.31
N THR A 81 5.94 -1.09 4.34
CA THR A 81 6.01 -0.12 3.26
C THR A 81 4.72 0.68 3.26
N ASP A 82 4.83 1.97 3.53
CA ASP A 82 3.75 2.94 3.39
C ASP A 82 3.91 3.64 2.05
N ARG A 83 2.81 3.84 1.32
CA ARG A 83 2.80 4.60 0.07
C ARG A 83 1.73 5.68 0.12
N ALA A 84 2.00 6.78 -0.57
CA ALA A 84 1.06 7.84 -0.80
C ALA A 84 1.25 8.39 -2.21
N MET A 85 0.15 8.77 -2.83
CA MET A 85 0.17 9.51 -4.08
C MET A 85 -0.22 10.94 -3.79
N CYS A 86 0.57 11.89 -4.26
CA CYS A 86 0.25 13.30 -4.22
C CYS A 86 0.12 13.83 -5.65
N ARG A 87 -0.91 14.61 -5.91
CA ARG A 87 -1.17 15.24 -7.21
C ARG A 87 -1.33 16.74 -7.02
N ARG A 88 -0.83 17.51 -7.98
CA ARG A 88 -1.03 18.95 -8.09
C ARG A 88 -1.13 19.35 -9.55
N CYS A 89 -2.11 20.20 -9.89
CA CYS A 89 -2.15 20.84 -11.21
C CYS A 89 -1.10 21.97 -11.28
N ALA A 90 -0.47 22.19 -12.43
CA ALA A 90 0.69 23.10 -12.55
C ALA A 90 0.37 24.57 -12.26
N ASP A 91 -0.92 24.95 -12.26
CA ASP A 91 -1.46 26.24 -11.87
C ASP A 91 -2.01 26.30 -10.44
N GLU A 92 -2.04 25.18 -9.73
CA GLU A 92 -2.48 25.12 -8.35
C GLU A 92 -1.28 25.14 -7.39
N ALA A 93 -1.47 25.80 -6.24
CA ALA A 93 -0.47 25.82 -5.17
C ALA A 93 -0.57 24.57 -4.27
N ASP A 94 -1.77 24.01 -4.13
CA ASP A 94 -2.07 23.00 -3.14
C ASP A 94 -1.89 21.58 -3.70
N TRP A 95 -1.34 20.70 -2.86
CA TRP A 95 -1.23 19.27 -3.15
C TRP A 95 -2.43 18.52 -2.60
N SER A 96 -2.99 17.62 -3.41
CA SER A 96 -3.96 16.63 -2.97
C SER A 96 -3.27 15.28 -2.81
N CYS A 97 -3.33 14.68 -1.63
CA CYS A 97 -2.64 13.43 -1.34
C CYS A 97 -3.60 12.37 -0.80
N GLU A 98 -3.41 11.12 -1.24
CA GLU A 98 -4.13 9.94 -0.77
C GLU A 98 -3.13 8.84 -0.40
N ARG A 99 -3.44 8.01 0.61
CA ARG A 99 -2.56 6.94 1.08
C ARG A 99 -3.04 5.57 0.63
N ASP A 100 -2.10 4.72 0.22
CA ASP A 100 -2.38 3.30 0.15
C ASP A 100 -2.48 2.71 1.56
N PRO A 101 -3.32 1.68 1.77
CA PRO A 101 -3.22 0.84 2.94
C PRO A 101 -1.78 0.33 3.09
N ALA A 102 -1.22 0.44 4.30
CA ALA A 102 0.15 -0.01 4.55
C ALA A 102 0.31 -1.49 4.17
N SER A 103 1.40 -1.79 3.46
CA SER A 103 1.81 -3.16 3.16
C SER A 103 2.86 -3.59 4.18
N ILE A 104 2.67 -4.74 4.80
CA ILE A 104 3.58 -5.27 5.80
C ILE A 104 3.95 -6.69 5.43
N GLN A 105 5.23 -6.93 5.19
CA GLN A 105 5.79 -8.26 5.03
C GLN A 105 6.29 -8.77 6.37
N THR A 106 5.89 -9.97 6.77
CA THR A 106 6.39 -10.62 7.99
C THR A 106 7.12 -11.90 7.63
N GLN A 107 8.28 -12.14 8.24
CA GLN A 107 9.05 -13.36 8.02
C GLN A 107 8.55 -14.47 8.95
N LEU A 108 8.18 -15.61 8.36
CA LEU A 108 7.78 -16.81 9.08
C LEU A 108 9.00 -17.61 9.57
N PRO A 109 8.85 -18.45 10.61
CA PRO A 109 9.85 -19.46 10.95
C PRO A 109 10.11 -20.36 9.73
N GLY A 110 11.35 -20.36 9.20
CA GLY A 110 11.67 -21.01 7.93
C GLY A 110 12.02 -20.05 6.79
N ARG A 111 12.01 -18.73 7.04
CA ARG A 111 12.44 -17.65 6.14
C ARG A 111 11.53 -17.34 4.93
N SER A 112 10.33 -17.90 4.85
CA SER A 112 9.30 -17.42 3.93
C SER A 112 8.74 -16.08 4.42
N TRP A 113 8.28 -15.25 3.49
CA TRP A 113 7.61 -13.98 3.78
C TRP A 113 6.11 -14.14 3.54
N VAL A 114 5.30 -13.55 4.41
CA VAL A 114 3.84 -13.43 4.26
C VAL A 114 3.50 -11.95 4.10
N SER A 115 2.70 -11.61 3.09
CA SER A 115 2.25 -10.24 2.91
C SER A 115 1.02 -9.97 3.77
N THR A 116 0.92 -8.76 4.31
CA THR A 116 -0.25 -8.34 5.08
C THR A 116 -0.64 -6.93 4.67
N SER A 117 -1.94 -6.71 4.43
CA SER A 117 -2.43 -5.43 3.91
C SER A 117 -3.61 -4.92 4.72
N GLY A 118 -3.68 -3.59 4.91
CA GLY A 118 -4.74 -2.95 5.70
C GLY A 118 -4.73 -3.28 7.20
N LEU A 119 -3.63 -3.86 7.70
CA LEU A 119 -3.45 -4.23 9.11
C LEU A 119 -2.33 -3.41 9.76
N SER A 120 -2.43 -3.22 11.08
CA SER A 120 -1.29 -2.73 11.87
C SER A 120 -0.21 -3.81 11.97
N THR A 121 1.05 -3.42 12.16
CA THR A 121 2.17 -4.35 12.37
C THR A 121 1.90 -5.30 13.54
N ASP A 122 1.35 -4.78 14.63
CA ASP A 122 1.00 -5.56 15.82
C ASP A 122 -0.09 -6.60 15.52
N ASP A 123 -1.11 -6.23 14.76
CA ASP A 123 -2.19 -7.14 14.38
C ASP A 123 -1.72 -8.23 13.44
N ALA A 124 -0.95 -7.86 12.40
CA ALA A 124 -0.34 -8.80 11.48
C ALA A 124 0.48 -9.85 12.23
N GLN A 125 1.39 -9.41 13.12
CA GLN A 125 2.22 -10.31 13.90
C GLN A 125 1.42 -11.17 14.88
N ARG A 126 0.38 -10.63 15.53
CA ARG A 126 -0.48 -11.42 16.44
C ARG A 126 -1.29 -12.47 15.68
N ALA A 127 -1.82 -12.12 14.52
CA ALA A 127 -2.58 -13.04 13.67
C ALA A 127 -1.69 -14.20 13.18
N ILE A 128 -0.49 -13.90 12.68
CA ILE A 128 0.49 -14.91 12.27
C ILE A 128 0.87 -15.82 13.45
N ARG A 129 1.15 -15.23 14.63
CA ARG A 129 1.46 -16.02 15.84
C ARG A 129 0.30 -16.93 16.25
N PHE A 130 -0.95 -16.48 16.12
CA PHE A 130 -2.14 -17.28 16.39
C PHE A 130 -2.22 -18.48 15.43
N LEU A 131 -2.06 -18.26 14.13
CA LEU A 131 -2.12 -19.29 13.09
C LEU A 131 -1.02 -20.35 13.26
N LEU A 132 0.22 -19.92 13.52
CA LEU A 132 1.36 -20.82 13.67
C LEU A 132 1.32 -21.63 14.97
N LYS A 133 0.83 -21.04 16.07
CA LYS A 133 0.69 -21.77 17.35
C LYS A 133 -0.38 -22.85 17.31
N ARG A 134 -1.33 -22.78 16.36
CA ARG A 134 -2.46 -23.70 16.22
C ARG A 134 -3.09 -24.02 17.58
N PRO A 135 -3.58 -23.00 18.31
CA PRO A 135 -4.06 -23.19 19.67
C PRO A 135 -5.06 -24.34 19.71
N ALA A 136 -4.82 -25.29 20.61
CA ALA A 136 -5.61 -26.52 20.70
C ALA A 136 -7.10 -26.24 20.91
N SER A 137 -7.45 -25.06 21.45
CA SER A 137 -8.81 -24.59 21.65
C SER A 137 -9.59 -24.25 20.37
N ASP A 138 -8.93 -24.12 19.21
CA ASP A 138 -9.62 -23.79 17.95
C ASP A 138 -9.85 -25.07 17.11
N PRO A 139 -11.09 -25.59 17.04
CA PRO A 139 -11.39 -26.83 16.34
C PRO A 139 -11.28 -26.71 14.81
N ALA A 140 -11.38 -25.49 14.25
CA ALA A 140 -11.30 -25.28 12.82
C ALA A 140 -9.87 -25.43 12.31
N LEU A 141 -8.88 -24.89 13.04
CA LEU A 141 -7.46 -25.04 12.72
C LEU A 141 -6.97 -26.50 12.77
N ARG A 142 -7.63 -27.38 13.54
CA ARG A 142 -7.28 -28.81 13.61
C ARG A 142 -7.56 -29.54 12.29
N LYS A 143 -8.57 -29.09 11.54
CA LYS A 143 -8.96 -29.72 10.26
C LYS A 143 -7.99 -29.38 9.12
N ILE A 144 -7.19 -28.32 9.28
CA ILE A 144 -6.21 -27.91 8.28
C ILE A 144 -4.87 -28.61 8.55
N PRO A 145 -4.27 -29.30 7.56
CA PRO A 145 -2.94 -29.88 7.71
C PRO A 145 -1.89 -28.82 8.10
N ALA A 146 -1.02 -29.13 9.05
CA ALA A 146 0.03 -28.22 9.52
C ALA A 146 0.89 -27.69 8.37
N SER A 147 1.25 -28.57 7.42
CA SER A 147 2.04 -28.22 6.24
C SER A 147 1.40 -27.14 5.37
N ARG A 148 0.06 -27.09 5.28
CA ARG A 148 -0.64 -26.04 4.53
C ARG A 148 -0.71 -24.71 5.29
N LEU A 149 -0.85 -24.76 6.62
CA LEU A 149 -0.80 -23.54 7.45
C LEU A 149 0.61 -22.95 7.56
N HIS A 150 1.66 -23.73 7.36
CA HIS A 150 3.03 -23.20 7.27
C HIS A 150 3.31 -22.51 5.92
N ALA A 151 2.46 -22.73 4.92
CA ALA A 151 2.45 -22.00 3.66
C ALA A 151 1.41 -20.86 3.73
N LEU A 152 1.57 -19.92 4.68
CA LEU A 152 0.79 -18.67 4.64
C LEU A 152 1.32 -17.81 3.49
N ASP A 153 0.40 -17.21 2.75
CA ASP A 153 0.72 -16.40 1.58
C ASP A 153 0.41 -14.93 1.86
N ASP A 154 -0.86 -14.62 2.11
CA ASP A 154 -1.32 -13.25 2.38
C ASP A 154 -2.35 -13.16 3.52
N LEU A 155 -2.36 -12.02 4.23
CA LEU A 155 -3.43 -11.61 5.14
C LEU A 155 -3.98 -10.24 4.71
N THR A 156 -5.29 -10.03 4.75
CA THR A 156 -5.88 -8.72 4.45
C THR A 156 -7.00 -8.37 5.43
N ALA A 157 -7.08 -7.09 5.82
CA ALA A 157 -8.18 -6.60 6.64
C ALA A 157 -9.49 -6.57 5.83
N ILE A 158 -10.60 -6.87 6.50
CA ILE A 158 -11.96 -6.68 6.00
C ILE A 158 -12.59 -5.51 6.77
N SER A 159 -13.55 -4.81 6.15
CA SER A 159 -14.16 -3.57 6.64
C SER A 159 -14.75 -3.60 8.05
N ASP A 160 -15.03 -4.77 8.61
CA ASP A 160 -15.58 -4.95 9.96
C ASP A 160 -14.53 -5.40 11.01
N GLY A 161 -13.24 -5.32 10.66
CA GLY A 161 -12.13 -5.66 11.54
C GLY A 161 -11.79 -7.16 11.59
N ARG A 162 -12.47 -7.99 10.76
CA ARG A 162 -12.05 -9.36 10.46
C ARG A 162 -10.83 -9.37 9.54
N ILE A 163 -10.14 -10.50 9.48
CA ILE A 163 -8.93 -10.69 8.68
C ILE A 163 -9.11 -11.92 7.79
N CYS A 164 -9.04 -11.73 6.48
CA CYS A 164 -8.93 -12.83 5.53
C CYS A 164 -7.49 -13.30 5.45
N VAL A 165 -7.29 -14.61 5.41
CA VAL A 165 -5.98 -15.24 5.36
C VAL A 165 -5.98 -16.27 4.24
N ARG A 166 -5.01 -16.16 3.32
CA ARG A 166 -4.73 -17.14 2.28
C ARG A 166 -3.66 -18.11 2.74
N TYR A 167 -3.94 -19.41 2.63
CA TYR A 167 -3.01 -20.46 3.06
C TYR A 167 -2.92 -21.60 2.04
N GLY A 168 -1.77 -22.28 1.99
CA GLY A 168 -1.45 -23.31 1.00
C GLY A 168 -0.69 -22.73 -0.21
N PRO A 169 -0.26 -23.59 -1.14
CA PRO A 169 0.48 -23.17 -2.32
C PRO A 169 -0.39 -22.33 -3.26
N VAL A 170 0.23 -21.43 -4.04
CA VAL A 170 -0.45 -20.57 -5.04
C VAL A 170 -1.33 -21.37 -6.02
N THR A 171 -0.96 -22.62 -6.31
CA THR A 171 -1.71 -23.51 -7.21
C THR A 171 -2.92 -24.19 -6.55
N SER A 172 -3.06 -24.14 -5.22
CA SER A 172 -4.10 -24.82 -4.45
C SER A 172 -4.24 -24.21 -3.04
N PHE A 173 -4.61 -22.93 -2.98
CA PHE A 173 -4.79 -22.23 -1.70
C PHE A 173 -6.24 -22.33 -1.20
N GLY A 174 -6.39 -22.22 0.13
CA GLY A 174 -7.66 -22.00 0.81
C GLY A 174 -7.69 -20.64 1.48
N HIS A 175 -8.85 -20.31 2.03
CA HIS A 175 -9.05 -19.09 2.81
C HIS A 175 -9.54 -19.41 4.21
N LEU A 176 -9.16 -18.61 5.18
CA LEU A 176 -9.81 -18.61 6.49
C LEU A 176 -10.08 -17.16 6.91
N VAL A 177 -11.09 -16.98 7.75
CA VAL A 177 -11.42 -15.68 8.33
C VAL A 177 -11.12 -15.71 9.81
N LEU A 178 -10.29 -14.78 10.25
CA LEU A 178 -10.03 -14.52 11.65
C LEU A 178 -10.91 -13.38 12.14
N LYS A 179 -11.52 -13.59 13.31
CA LYS A 179 -12.22 -12.55 14.05
C LYS A 179 -11.45 -12.22 15.32
N ARG A 180 -11.35 -10.94 15.65
CA ARG A 180 -10.79 -10.50 16.94
C ARG A 180 -11.65 -11.00 18.09
N ARG A 181 -11.01 -11.52 19.15
CA ARG A 181 -11.67 -11.96 20.37
C ARG A 181 -10.83 -11.58 21.58
N GLY A 182 -11.25 -10.53 22.29
CA GLY A 182 -10.44 -9.95 23.37
C GLY A 182 -9.08 -9.51 22.84
N SER A 183 -8.00 -9.97 23.48
CA SER A 183 -6.62 -9.70 23.05
C SER A 183 -6.09 -10.67 21.97
N GLY A 184 -6.93 -11.57 21.45
CA GLY A 184 -6.52 -12.64 20.52
C GLY A 184 -7.43 -12.75 19.29
N PHE A 185 -7.39 -13.92 18.66
CA PHE A 185 -8.16 -14.26 17.47
C PHE A 185 -8.92 -15.57 17.68
N ALA A 186 -9.98 -15.76 16.89
CA ALA A 186 -10.65 -17.03 16.70
C ALA A 186 -10.93 -17.21 15.20
N VAL A 187 -10.95 -18.46 14.73
CA VAL A 187 -11.39 -18.76 13.37
C VAL A 187 -12.91 -18.68 13.31
N GLU A 188 -13.41 -17.82 12.43
CA GLU A 188 -14.84 -17.68 12.16
C GLU A 188 -15.29 -18.63 11.05
N ASP A 189 -14.48 -18.73 9.99
CA ASP A 189 -14.79 -19.54 8.83
C ASP A 189 -13.53 -20.12 8.17
N VAL A 190 -13.66 -21.27 7.51
CA VAL A 190 -12.59 -21.95 6.77
C VAL A 190 -13.13 -22.47 5.45
N ILE A 191 -12.49 -22.04 4.37
CA ILE A 191 -12.76 -22.46 3.00
C ILE A 191 -11.58 -23.33 2.53
N PRO A 192 -11.74 -24.66 2.47
CA PRO A 192 -10.69 -25.53 2.00
C PRO A 192 -10.48 -25.43 0.48
N PRO A 193 -9.24 -25.63 -0.02
CA PRO A 193 -9.00 -25.82 -1.45
C PRO A 193 -9.70 -27.09 -1.96
N PRO A 194 -10.10 -27.16 -3.25
CA PRO A 194 -9.97 -26.17 -4.30
C PRO A 194 -11.30 -25.43 -4.53
N ASN A 195 -12.11 -25.16 -3.51
CA ASN A 195 -13.43 -24.56 -3.75
C ASN A 195 -13.30 -23.05 -3.99
N TRP A 196 -13.03 -22.67 -5.24
CA TRP A 196 -12.94 -21.27 -5.71
C TRP A 196 -14.31 -20.62 -5.96
N ALA A 197 -15.41 -21.39 -5.91
CA ALA A 197 -16.62 -21.01 -6.63
C ALA A 197 -17.87 -20.67 -5.78
N GLU A 198 -17.96 -21.02 -4.49
CA GLU A 198 -19.22 -20.79 -3.77
C GLU A 198 -19.00 -20.37 -2.31
N GLY A 199 -19.55 -19.20 -1.97
CA GLY A 199 -19.65 -18.73 -0.60
C GLY A 199 -19.43 -17.22 -0.46
N LYS A 200 -20.22 -16.60 0.42
CA LYS A 200 -20.10 -15.18 0.82
C LYS A 200 -18.66 -14.79 1.20
N THR A 201 -17.93 -15.72 1.81
CA THR A 201 -16.57 -15.56 2.30
C THR A 201 -15.52 -15.43 1.18
N ILE A 202 -15.74 -16.03 -0.01
CA ILE A 202 -14.85 -15.83 -1.18
C ILE A 202 -15.08 -14.45 -1.79
N ALA A 203 -16.32 -13.97 -1.84
CA ALA A 203 -16.61 -12.61 -2.29
C ALA A 203 -16.02 -11.55 -1.33
N GLU A 204 -16.12 -11.79 -0.02
CA GLU A 204 -15.52 -10.93 1.01
C GLU A 204 -13.99 -10.95 0.98
N CYS A 205 -13.36 -12.14 0.93
CA CYS A 205 -11.90 -12.24 0.87
C CYS A 205 -11.32 -11.87 -0.50
N GLY A 206 -11.90 -12.35 -1.59
CA GLY A 206 -11.49 -12.03 -2.96
C GLY A 206 -11.58 -10.53 -3.23
N GLY A 207 -12.71 -9.90 -2.86
CA GLY A 207 -12.85 -8.45 -2.94
C GLY A 207 -11.86 -7.69 -2.05
N ALA A 208 -11.50 -8.22 -0.88
CA ALA A 208 -10.51 -7.60 0.00
C ALA A 208 -9.06 -7.75 -0.50
N PHE A 209 -8.75 -8.79 -1.29
CA PHE A 209 -7.46 -8.94 -1.96
C PHE A 209 -7.39 -8.13 -3.27
N GLU A 210 -8.50 -7.98 -3.99
CA GLU A 210 -8.59 -7.19 -5.23
C GLU A 210 -8.63 -5.68 -4.98
N LYS A 211 -9.30 -5.22 -3.91
CA LYS A 211 -9.40 -3.79 -3.54
C LYS A 211 -8.10 -3.16 -3.03
N LEU A 212 -6.99 -3.90 -3.05
CA LEU A 212 -5.69 -3.38 -2.65
C LEU A 212 -5.03 -2.49 -3.71
N PHE A 213 -5.70 -2.21 -4.84
CA PHE A 213 -5.12 -1.44 -5.93
C PHE A 213 -6.15 -0.53 -6.61
N ASP A 214 -6.00 0.78 -6.44
CA ASP A 214 -5.70 1.76 -7.52
C ASP A 214 -5.97 3.21 -7.06
N ILE A 215 -5.10 3.78 -6.22
CA ILE A 215 -5.24 5.18 -5.74
C ILE A 215 -5.06 6.23 -6.85
N ARG A 216 -4.52 5.84 -8.01
CA ARG A 216 -4.34 6.76 -9.16
C ARG A 216 -5.68 7.31 -9.65
N GLN A 217 -6.77 6.58 -9.40
CA GLN A 217 -8.14 6.97 -9.75
C GLN A 217 -8.87 7.74 -8.63
N ALA A 218 -8.38 7.70 -7.39
CA ALA A 218 -9.04 8.31 -6.23
C ALA A 218 -8.78 9.81 -6.12
N LEU A 219 -7.63 10.28 -6.63
CA LEU A 219 -7.32 11.70 -6.69
C LEU A 219 -8.11 12.36 -7.83
N PRO A 220 -8.67 13.57 -7.63
CA PRO A 220 -9.29 14.32 -8.71
C PRO A 220 -8.25 14.56 -9.81
N SER A 221 -8.61 14.29 -11.06
CA SER A 221 -7.75 14.66 -12.19
C SER A 221 -7.83 16.17 -12.41
N CYS A 222 -6.77 16.75 -12.98
CA CYS A 222 -6.85 18.07 -13.58
C CYS A 222 -7.75 17.97 -14.83
N ALA A 223 -9.06 17.81 -14.65
CA ALA A 223 -10.00 17.79 -15.77
C ALA A 223 -9.84 19.12 -16.52
N SER A 224 -9.33 19.01 -17.74
CA SER A 224 -9.38 20.11 -18.70
C SER A 224 -10.85 20.44 -18.93
N GLU A 225 -11.32 21.60 -18.47
CA GLU A 225 -12.31 22.27 -19.29
C GLU A 225 -11.71 22.34 -20.71
N PRO A 226 -12.44 21.92 -21.76
CA PRO A 226 -11.93 22.09 -23.11
C PRO A 226 -11.60 23.57 -23.27
N ILE A 227 -10.35 23.85 -23.62
CA ILE A 227 -9.98 25.18 -24.10
C ILE A 227 -10.94 25.48 -25.23
N ASP A 228 -11.85 26.45 -25.05
CA ASP A 228 -12.77 26.89 -26.08
C ASP A 228 -11.89 27.39 -27.24
N ASP A 229 -11.76 26.58 -28.29
CA ASP A 229 -11.03 26.87 -29.54
C ASP A 229 -11.74 27.98 -30.33
N ARG A 230 -12.01 29.12 -29.70
CA ARG A 230 -12.49 30.35 -30.33
C ARG A 230 -11.36 31.38 -30.32
N CYS A 231 -10.50 31.23 -31.32
CA CYS A 231 -9.88 32.37 -31.98
C CYS A 231 -10.89 33.02 -32.92
#